data_AF-A0A7C0Y443-F1
#
_entry.id   AF-A0A7C0Y443-F1
#
_cell.length_a   1.000
_cell.length_b   1.000
_cell.length_c   1.000
_cell.angle_alpha   90.00
_cell.angle_beta   90.00
_cell.angle_gamma   90.00
#
_symmetry.space_group_name_H-M   'P 1'
#
loop_
_entity.id
_entity.type
_entity.pdbx_description
1 polymer ?
#
loop_
_entity_poly.entity_id
_entity_poly.type
_entity_poly.pdbx_seq_one_letter_code
_entity_poly.pdbx_strand_id
1 'polypeptide(L)'
;LRLIDFLSGAGHEVITIYSKAALNVAEAELTAKDVFLKMIRSRSLEIYAEDDVTSPLASSSNLVDIEATVIVPCSIRTLTNIANGNAVNLIVRVALNTLRLGKKLVLVPRETPLGYIELRNMLEVVKAGAVLIPAMPAFYHNPKDLKDLIDFVVGKVLDVLGIKHDLYRRWRGEVPTQPSYLCVQLFGSECS
;
A
#
# COMPACT_ATOMS: atom_id res chain seq x y z
N LEU A 1 -5.41 3.12 -4.99
CA LEU A 1 -6.54 2.92 -5.93
C LEU A 1 -6.72 1.45 -6.27
N ARG A 2 -5.82 0.80 -7.04
CA ARG A 2 -5.97 -0.62 -7.44
C ARG A 2 -6.32 -1.60 -6.31
N LEU A 3 -5.73 -1.44 -5.11
CA LEU A 3 -6.10 -2.22 -3.93
C LEU A 3 -7.57 -2.01 -3.51
N ILE A 4 -8.03 -0.75 -3.48
CA ILE A 4 -9.41 -0.39 -3.12
C ILE A 4 -10.38 -0.98 -4.15
N ASP A 5 -10.05 -0.85 -5.45
CA ASP A 5 -10.83 -1.46 -6.54
C ASP A 5 -11.00 -2.96 -6.35
N PHE A 6 -9.93 -3.67 -6.00
CA PHE A 6 -9.99 -5.12 -5.75
C PHE A 6 -10.83 -5.45 -4.51
N LEU A 7 -10.55 -4.81 -3.36
CA LEU A 7 -11.23 -5.09 -2.10
C LEU A 7 -12.74 -4.81 -2.21
N SER A 8 -13.11 -3.66 -2.77
CA SER A 8 -14.51 -3.29 -2.99
C SER A 8 -15.21 -4.23 -3.97
N GLY A 9 -14.54 -4.59 -5.08
CA GLY A 9 -15.08 -5.55 -6.05
C GLY A 9 -15.24 -6.97 -5.50
N ALA A 10 -14.45 -7.34 -4.49
CA ALA A 10 -14.55 -8.61 -3.77
C ALA A 10 -15.56 -8.57 -2.59
N GLY A 11 -16.27 -7.46 -2.39
CA GLY A 11 -17.31 -7.32 -1.37
C GLY A 11 -16.80 -6.96 0.04
N HIS A 12 -15.54 -6.55 0.18
CA HIS A 12 -15.01 -6.06 1.46
C HIS A 12 -15.43 -4.61 1.70
N GLU A 13 -15.74 -4.29 2.96
CA GLU A 13 -15.97 -2.91 3.39
C GLU A 13 -14.63 -2.18 3.51
N VAL A 14 -14.49 -1.07 2.77
CA VAL A 14 -13.26 -0.28 2.74
C VAL A 14 -13.54 1.12 3.23
N ILE A 15 -12.87 1.53 4.31
CA ILE A 15 -12.85 2.92 4.78
C ILE A 15 -11.50 3.53 4.40
N THR A 16 -11.50 4.67 3.70
CA THR A 16 -10.29 5.28 3.15
C THR A 16 -9.95 6.58 3.84
N ILE A 17 -8.69 6.75 4.25
CA ILE A 17 -8.15 8.02 4.75
C ILE A 17 -7.12 8.53 3.74
N TYR A 18 -7.22 9.78 3.31
CA TYR A 18 -6.28 10.38 2.36
C TYR A 18 -5.54 11.58 2.96
N SER A 19 -4.26 11.74 2.60
CA SER A 19 -3.46 12.92 2.94
C SER A 19 -3.49 13.97 1.84
N LYS A 20 -3.21 15.23 2.18
CA LYS A 20 -3.02 16.31 1.19
C LYS A 20 -1.86 15.98 0.25
N ALA A 21 -0.80 15.38 0.77
CA ALA A 21 0.33 14.91 -0.03
C ALA A 21 -0.07 13.81 -1.03
N ALA A 22 -0.93 12.87 -0.64
CA ALA A 22 -1.43 11.84 -1.56
C ALA A 22 -2.23 12.42 -2.73
N LEU A 23 -2.97 13.51 -2.52
CA LEU A 23 -3.67 14.22 -3.60
C LEU A 23 -2.69 14.86 -4.58
N ASN A 24 -1.60 15.47 -4.10
CA ASN A 24 -0.56 16.04 -4.96
C ASN A 24 0.14 14.95 -5.77
N VAL A 25 0.43 13.80 -5.16
CA VAL A 25 1.02 12.65 -5.86
C VAL A 25 0.06 12.10 -6.91
N ALA A 26 -1.22 11.94 -6.58
CA ALA A 26 -2.23 11.46 -7.53
C ALA A 26 -2.36 12.40 -8.74
N GLU A 27 -2.30 13.72 -8.53
CA GLU A 27 -2.30 14.72 -9.60
C GLU A 27 -1.11 14.59 -10.55
N ALA A 28 0.07 14.30 -10.00
CA ALA A 28 1.29 14.14 -10.79
C ALA A 28 1.40 12.78 -11.49
N GLU A 29 0.93 11.70 -10.85
CA GLU A 29 1.18 10.32 -11.29
C GLU A 29 -0.02 9.64 -11.97
N LEU A 30 -1.24 10.19 -11.85
CA LEU A 30 -2.45 9.50 -12.31
C LEU A 30 -3.51 10.41 -12.93
N THR A 31 -4.09 11.34 -12.17
CA THR A 31 -5.24 12.17 -12.60
C THR A 31 -5.48 13.34 -11.66
N ALA A 32 -6.23 14.36 -12.12
CA ALA A 32 -6.64 15.51 -11.31
C ALA A 32 -7.23 15.13 -9.94
N LYS A 33 -6.99 15.97 -8.92
CA LYS A 33 -7.34 15.71 -7.52
C LYS A 33 -8.81 15.38 -7.30
N ASP A 34 -9.71 16.13 -7.93
CA ASP A 34 -11.16 15.94 -7.78
C ASP A 34 -11.61 14.61 -8.41
N VAL A 35 -11.03 14.23 -9.55
CA VAL A 35 -11.26 12.95 -10.20
C VAL A 35 -10.77 11.81 -9.31
N PHE A 36 -9.57 11.92 -8.75
CA PHE A 36 -9.03 10.93 -7.82
C PHE A 36 -9.92 10.76 -6.59
N LEU A 37 -10.39 11.87 -6.00
CA LEU A 37 -11.32 11.84 -4.86
C LEU A 37 -12.66 11.17 -5.22
N LYS A 38 -13.21 11.42 -6.41
CA LYS A 38 -14.41 10.72 -6.90
C LYS A 38 -14.16 9.21 -7.07
N MET A 39 -12.98 8.83 -7.56
CA MET A 39 -12.61 7.42 -7.73
C MET A 39 -12.51 6.68 -6.39
N ILE A 40 -11.86 7.26 -5.38
CA ILE A 40 -11.79 6.63 -4.05
C ILE A 40 -13.18 6.57 -3.39
N ARG A 41 -13.98 7.63 -3.52
CA ARG A 41 -15.31 7.72 -2.89
C ARG A 41 -16.30 6.71 -3.46
N SER A 42 -16.23 6.44 -4.76
CA SER A 42 -17.09 5.44 -5.42
C SER A 42 -16.74 3.99 -5.06
N ARG A 43 -15.64 3.75 -4.34
CA ARG A 43 -15.13 2.41 -3.99
C ARG A 43 -14.88 2.22 -2.48
N SER A 44 -15.27 3.21 -1.68
CA SER A 44 -15.10 3.19 -0.23
C SER A 44 -16.47 3.40 0.41
N LEU A 45 -16.71 2.71 1.52
CA LEU A 45 -17.88 2.92 2.38
C LEU A 45 -17.87 4.36 2.91
N GLU A 46 -16.72 4.80 3.40
CA GLU A 46 -16.49 6.13 3.96
C GLU A 46 -15.10 6.66 3.54
N ILE A 47 -14.98 7.99 3.47
CA ILE A 47 -13.71 8.66 3.22
C ILE A 47 -13.45 9.79 4.23
N TYR A 48 -12.20 9.89 4.69
CA TYR A 48 -11.77 10.92 5.65
C TYR A 48 -10.48 11.60 5.17
N ALA A 49 -10.35 12.89 5.46
CA ALA A 49 -9.08 13.59 5.31
C ALA A 49 -8.16 13.32 6.51
N GLU A 50 -6.84 13.42 6.32
CA GLU A 50 -5.87 13.18 7.39
C GLU A 50 -6.00 14.14 8.58
N ASP A 51 -6.55 15.34 8.38
CA ASP A 51 -6.75 16.38 9.40
C ASP A 51 -8.14 16.33 10.05
N ASP A 52 -8.97 15.34 9.71
CA ASP A 52 -10.28 15.16 10.35
C ASP A 52 -10.15 14.53 11.74
N VAL A 53 -9.97 15.40 12.74
CA VAL A 53 -9.91 15.02 14.15
C VAL A 53 -11.25 14.56 14.72
N THR A 54 -12.35 14.83 14.02
CA THR A 54 -13.71 14.44 14.45
C THR A 54 -14.13 13.06 13.96
N SER A 55 -13.33 12.45 13.07
CA SER A 55 -13.57 11.10 12.56
C SER A 55 -13.72 10.08 13.70
N PRO A 56 -14.71 9.18 13.65
CA PRO A 56 -14.83 8.06 14.58
C PRO A 56 -13.55 7.23 14.68
N LEU A 57 -12.80 7.11 13.57
CA LEU A 57 -11.54 6.36 13.48
C LEU A 57 -10.44 6.91 14.40
N ALA A 58 -10.55 8.15 14.90
CA ALA A 58 -9.61 8.71 15.86
C ALA A 58 -9.63 7.99 17.23
N SER A 59 -10.70 7.25 17.51
CA SER A 59 -10.87 6.40 18.70
C SER A 59 -10.62 4.93 18.36
N SER A 60 -9.86 4.23 19.21
CA SER A 60 -9.64 2.79 19.07
C SER A 60 -10.92 1.97 19.21
N SER A 61 -11.94 2.47 19.93
CA SER A 61 -13.24 1.77 20.07
C SER A 61 -13.94 1.56 18.74
N ASN A 62 -13.77 2.49 17.80
CA ASN A 62 -14.38 2.40 16.46
C ASN A 62 -13.51 1.62 15.47
N LEU A 63 -12.36 1.10 15.91
CA LEU A 63 -11.52 0.21 15.09
C LEU A 63 -11.72 -1.26 15.46
N VAL A 64 -12.59 -1.59 16.43
CA VAL A 64 -12.78 -2.97 16.94
C VAL A 64 -13.30 -3.91 15.87
N ASP A 65 -14.09 -3.42 14.91
CA ASP A 65 -14.62 -4.23 13.80
C ASP A 65 -13.73 -4.18 12.53
N ILE A 66 -12.68 -3.37 12.54
CA ILE A 66 -11.74 -3.27 11.41
C ILE A 66 -10.71 -4.39 11.48
N GLU A 67 -10.70 -5.30 10.51
CA GLU A 67 -9.79 -6.46 10.52
C GLU A 67 -8.31 -6.08 10.31
N ALA A 68 -8.05 -5.08 9.46
CA ALA A 68 -6.70 -4.66 9.12
C ALA A 68 -6.64 -3.19 8.66
N THR A 69 -5.45 -2.59 8.78
CA THR A 69 -5.14 -1.28 8.22
C THR A 69 -4.00 -1.40 7.22
N VAL A 70 -4.16 -0.79 6.05
CA VAL A 70 -3.12 -0.73 5.02
C VAL A 70 -2.80 0.72 4.70
N ILE A 71 -1.53 1.12 4.76
CA ILE A 71 -1.07 2.43 4.30
C ILE A 71 -0.32 2.23 2.98
N VAL A 72 -0.96 2.63 1.86
CA VAL A 72 -0.42 2.42 0.51
C VAL A 72 -0.71 3.60 -0.45
N PRO A 73 0.33 4.24 -1.02
CA PRO A 73 1.74 4.15 -0.60
C PRO A 73 1.95 4.75 0.80
N CYS A 74 2.99 4.31 1.50
CA CYS A 74 3.41 4.85 2.79
C CYS A 74 4.62 5.78 2.60
N SER A 75 4.46 7.06 2.91
CA SER A 75 5.60 8.00 2.88
C SER A 75 6.56 7.74 4.04
N ILE A 76 7.85 8.05 3.87
CA ILE A 76 8.84 8.00 4.96
C ILE A 76 8.42 8.87 6.14
N ARG A 77 7.77 10.02 5.88
CA ARG A 77 7.22 10.89 6.93
C ARG A 77 6.16 10.16 7.76
N THR A 78 5.22 9.49 7.11
CA THR A 78 4.18 8.70 7.81
C THR A 78 4.81 7.56 8.61
N LEU A 79 5.70 6.79 7.99
CA LEU A 79 6.40 5.68 8.62
C LEU A 79 7.22 6.14 9.84
N THR A 80 7.95 7.25 9.73
CA THR A 80 8.70 7.85 10.83
C THR A 80 7.79 8.26 11.99
N ASN A 81 6.64 8.87 11.71
CA ASN A 81 5.71 9.24 12.77
C ASN A 81 5.12 8.01 13.48
N ILE A 82 4.84 6.92 12.76
CA ILE A 82 4.41 5.65 13.35
C ILE A 82 5.52 5.05 14.21
N ALA A 83 6.74 4.96 13.68
CA ALA A 83 7.91 4.41 14.39
C ALA A 83 8.17 5.12 15.72
N ASN A 84 7.91 6.42 15.79
CA ASN A 84 8.15 7.24 16.98
C ASN A 84 6.88 7.49 17.82
N GLY A 85 5.73 6.91 17.47
CA GLY A 85 4.49 7.08 18.22
C GLY A 85 3.85 8.48 18.13
N ASN A 86 4.24 9.29 17.13
CA ASN A 86 3.81 10.67 16.97
C ASN A 86 2.49 10.76 16.19
N ALA A 87 1.35 10.74 16.90
CA ALA A 87 0.01 10.79 16.31
C ALA A 87 -0.37 12.20 15.78
N VAL A 88 0.37 12.70 14.79
CA VAL A 88 0.24 14.05 14.22
C VAL A 88 -0.98 14.26 13.30
N ASN A 89 -1.59 13.17 12.82
CA ASN A 89 -2.78 13.20 11.96
C ASN A 89 -3.59 11.89 12.12
N LEU A 90 -4.77 11.83 11.51
CA LEU A 90 -5.68 10.69 11.61
C LEU A 90 -5.06 9.39 11.09
N ILE A 91 -4.27 9.44 10.01
CA ILE A 91 -3.60 8.26 9.43
C ILE A 91 -2.67 7.60 10.46
N VAL A 92 -1.80 8.39 11.10
CA VAL A 92 -0.86 7.87 12.10
C VAL A 92 -1.59 7.43 13.36
N ARG A 93 -2.63 8.18 13.78
CA ARG A 93 -3.49 7.82 14.91
C ARG A 93 -4.12 6.44 14.73
N VAL A 94 -4.73 6.19 13.56
CA VAL A 94 -5.33 4.90 13.22
C VAL A 94 -4.27 3.80 13.22
N ALA A 95 -3.13 4.01 12.56
CA ALA A 95 -2.05 3.03 12.53
C ALA A 95 -1.55 2.63 13.94
N LEU A 96 -1.34 3.61 14.82
CA LEU A 96 -0.93 3.36 16.20
C LEU A 96 -2.00 2.63 17.00
N ASN A 97 -3.28 2.97 16.82
CA ASN A 97 -4.38 2.25 17.46
C ASN A 97 -4.51 0.82 16.94
N THR A 98 -4.32 0.59 15.64
CA THR A 98 -4.28 -0.75 15.04
C THR A 98 -3.20 -1.61 15.70
N LEU A 99 -1.99 -1.08 15.88
CA LEU A 99 -0.92 -1.78 16.59
C LEU A 99 -1.27 -2.06 18.06
N ARG A 100 -1.84 -1.09 18.79
CA ARG A 100 -2.25 -1.27 20.20
C ARG A 100 -3.32 -2.33 20.38
N LEU A 101 -4.21 -2.49 19.40
CA LEU A 101 -5.25 -3.51 19.39
C LEU A 101 -4.73 -4.89 18.95
N GLY A 102 -3.43 -5.02 18.65
CA GLY A 102 -2.84 -6.25 18.12
C GLY A 102 -3.36 -6.62 16.74
N LYS A 103 -3.86 -5.64 15.99
CA LYS A 103 -4.45 -5.83 14.66
C LYS A 103 -3.41 -5.69 13.56
N LYS A 104 -3.75 -6.21 12.39
CA LYS A 104 -2.83 -6.25 11.24
C LYS A 104 -2.63 -4.85 10.66
N LEU A 105 -1.41 -4.34 10.75
CA LEU A 105 -0.99 -3.11 10.07
C LEU A 105 -0.01 -3.46 8.94
N VAL A 106 -0.36 -3.11 7.71
CA VAL A 106 0.51 -3.26 6.53
C VAL A 106 0.95 -1.90 6.05
N LEU A 107 2.25 -1.69 5.87
CA LEU A 107 2.81 -0.45 5.34
C LEU A 107 3.52 -0.75 4.02
N VAL A 108 3.21 0.05 2.99
CA VAL A 108 3.78 -0.10 1.64
C VAL A 108 4.70 1.07 1.32
N PRO A 109 5.94 1.11 1.86
CA PRO A 109 6.85 2.23 1.60
C PRO A 109 7.30 2.26 0.13
N ARG A 110 7.41 3.46 -0.43
CA ARG A 110 7.94 3.72 -1.79
C ARG A 110 8.99 4.82 -1.70
N GLU A 111 10.25 4.43 -1.54
CA GLU A 111 11.40 5.32 -1.39
C GLU A 111 12.67 4.65 -1.94
N THR A 112 13.55 5.42 -2.57
CA THR A 112 14.89 4.98 -2.99
C THR A 112 15.79 6.18 -3.29
N PRO A 113 17.06 6.21 -2.82
CA PRO A 113 17.73 5.23 -1.96
C PRO A 113 17.25 5.31 -0.50
N LEU A 114 17.55 4.26 0.29
CA LEU A 114 17.28 4.24 1.73
C LEU A 114 18.54 4.61 2.52
N GLY A 115 18.39 5.49 3.51
CA GLY A 115 19.42 5.82 4.47
C GLY A 115 19.25 5.09 5.80
N TYR A 116 20.19 5.35 6.72
CA TYR A 116 20.16 4.78 8.07
C TYR A 116 18.85 5.11 8.81
N ILE A 117 18.33 6.33 8.67
CA ILE A 117 17.15 6.79 9.39
C ILE A 117 15.91 6.02 8.93
N GLU A 118 15.73 5.86 7.62
CA GLU A 118 14.61 5.12 7.04
C GLU A 118 14.65 3.66 7.48
N LEU A 119 15.82 3.02 7.37
CA LEU A 119 16.01 1.62 7.75
C LEU A 119 15.77 1.38 9.24
N ARG A 120 16.25 2.28 10.12
CA ARG A 120 16.00 2.20 11.56
C ARG A 120 14.50 2.33 11.84
N ASN A 121 13.82 3.30 11.25
CA ASN A 121 12.38 3.48 11.46
C ASN A 121 11.57 2.30 10.91
N MET A 122 11.98 1.71 9.78
CA MET A 122 11.42 0.49 9.22
C MET A 122 11.56 -0.69 10.20
N LEU A 123 12.73 -0.85 10.83
CA LEU A 123 12.93 -1.87 11.85
C LEU A 123 12.00 -1.68 13.06
N GLU A 124 11.85 -0.45 13.55
CA GLU A 124 11.02 -0.16 14.73
C GLU A 124 9.53 -0.44 14.48
N VAL A 125 8.99 -0.08 13.31
CA VAL A 125 7.59 -0.43 13.00
C VAL A 125 7.37 -1.94 12.87
N VAL A 126 8.36 -2.68 12.35
CA VAL A 126 8.30 -4.15 12.29
C VAL A 126 8.34 -4.77 13.69
N LYS A 127 9.22 -4.29 14.58
CA LYS A 127 9.25 -4.72 15.98
C LYS A 127 7.92 -4.45 16.70
N ALA A 128 7.24 -3.37 16.34
CA ALA A 128 5.92 -3.02 16.89
C ALA A 128 4.78 -3.90 16.35
N GLY A 129 5.02 -4.76 15.36
CA GLY A 129 4.04 -5.70 14.80
C GLY A 129 3.49 -5.33 13.42
N ALA A 130 3.98 -4.26 12.80
CA ALA A 130 3.61 -3.94 11.42
C ALA A 130 4.30 -4.87 10.41
N VAL A 131 3.65 -5.13 9.28
CA VAL A 131 4.24 -5.83 8.13
C VAL A 131 4.65 -4.81 7.08
N LEU A 132 5.91 -4.85 6.65
CA LEU A 132 6.40 -4.01 5.56
C LEU A 132 6.32 -4.76 4.23
N ILE A 133 5.72 -4.11 3.23
CA ILE A 133 5.72 -4.56 1.83
C ILE A 133 6.19 -3.38 0.99
N PRO A 134 7.50 -3.13 0.87
CA PRO A 134 7.99 -2.07 0.00
C PRO A 134 7.45 -2.22 -1.42
N ALA A 135 7.22 -1.11 -2.11
CA ALA A 135 6.75 -1.09 -3.51
C ALA A 135 7.87 -1.51 -4.48
N MET A 136 8.33 -2.76 -4.33
CA MET A 136 9.43 -3.39 -5.04
C MET A 136 8.88 -4.61 -5.82
N PRO A 137 8.22 -4.39 -6.98
CA PRO A 137 7.62 -5.48 -7.73
C PRO A 137 8.68 -6.43 -8.29
N ALA A 138 8.37 -7.74 -8.28
CA ALA A 138 9.27 -8.76 -8.82
C ALA A 138 8.98 -9.03 -10.30
N PHE A 139 9.97 -9.57 -11.03
CA PHE A 139 9.84 -9.85 -12.47
C PHE A 139 9.65 -11.33 -12.80
N TYR A 140 9.66 -12.21 -11.79
CA TYR A 140 9.58 -13.66 -12.01
C TYR A 140 8.25 -14.13 -12.59
N HIS A 141 7.21 -13.29 -12.55
CA HIS A 141 5.89 -13.60 -13.11
C HIS A 141 5.75 -13.11 -14.56
N ASN A 142 6.84 -12.66 -15.18
CA ASN A 142 6.90 -12.21 -16.58
C ASN A 142 5.87 -11.11 -16.91
N PRO A 143 5.90 -9.96 -16.18
CA PRO A 143 4.96 -8.87 -16.38
C PRO A 143 4.99 -8.37 -17.83
N LYS A 144 3.81 -8.08 -18.38
CA LYS A 144 3.61 -7.56 -19.74
C LYS A 144 3.46 -6.05 -19.77
N ASP A 145 2.91 -5.49 -18.71
CA ASP A 145 2.65 -4.07 -18.59
C ASP A 145 2.84 -3.56 -17.16
N LEU A 146 2.61 -2.25 -16.99
CA LEU A 146 2.66 -1.60 -15.68
C LEU A 146 1.62 -2.16 -14.70
N LYS A 147 0.46 -2.60 -15.20
CA LYS A 147 -0.62 -3.12 -14.36
C LYS A 147 -0.18 -4.42 -13.69
N ASP A 148 0.54 -5.30 -14.37
CA ASP A 148 1.07 -6.53 -13.78
C ASP A 148 2.02 -6.24 -12.60
N LEU A 149 2.87 -5.22 -12.73
CA LEU A 149 3.76 -4.77 -11.65
C LEU A 149 3.00 -4.22 -10.44
N ILE A 150 1.94 -3.44 -10.70
CA ILE A 150 1.05 -2.93 -9.64
C ILE A 150 0.29 -4.09 -8.97
N ASP A 151 -0.25 -5.00 -9.77
CA ASP A 151 -1.01 -6.16 -9.31
C ASP A 151 -0.16 -7.12 -8.49
N PHE A 152 1.15 -7.21 -8.76
CA PHE A 152 2.08 -7.93 -7.90
C PHE A 152 2.15 -7.34 -6.48
N VAL A 153 2.35 -6.02 -6.35
CA VAL A 153 2.44 -5.35 -5.03
C VAL A 153 1.10 -5.44 -4.30
N VAL A 154 -0.01 -5.19 -4.99
CA VAL A 154 -1.36 -5.34 -4.43
C VAL A 154 -1.61 -6.77 -3.98
N GLY A 155 -1.22 -7.76 -4.79
CA GLY A 155 -1.31 -9.17 -4.43
C GLY A 155 -0.52 -9.52 -3.17
N LYS A 156 0.70 -8.98 -3.00
CA LYS A 156 1.45 -9.18 -1.76
C LYS A 156 0.75 -8.59 -0.54
N VAL A 157 0.10 -7.45 -0.67
CA VAL A 157 -0.75 -6.90 0.40
C VAL A 157 -1.89 -7.87 0.72
N LEU A 158 -2.61 -8.35 -0.30
CA LEU A 158 -3.74 -9.28 -0.12
C LEU A 158 -3.31 -10.62 0.49
N ASP A 159 -2.17 -11.16 0.09
CA ASP A 159 -1.58 -12.37 0.69
C ASP A 159 -1.34 -12.19 2.20
N VAL A 160 -0.81 -11.03 2.62
CA VAL A 160 -0.62 -10.70 4.05
C VAL A 160 -1.95 -10.53 4.77
N LEU A 161 -2.96 -9.96 4.10
CA LEU A 161 -4.31 -9.87 4.64
C LEU A 161 -4.99 -11.25 4.77
N GLY A 162 -4.54 -12.25 4.02
CA GLY A 162 -5.15 -13.59 3.97
C GLY A 162 -6.29 -13.69 2.95
N ILE A 163 -6.38 -12.74 2.03
CA ILE A 163 -7.43 -12.65 1.02
C ILE A 163 -6.98 -13.39 -0.24
N LYS A 164 -7.79 -14.34 -0.71
CA LYS A 164 -7.50 -15.09 -1.95
C LYS A 164 -7.65 -14.19 -3.17
N HIS A 165 -6.70 -14.27 -4.10
CA HIS A 165 -6.70 -13.52 -5.35
C HIS A 165 -5.89 -14.25 -6.43
N ASP A 166 -6.02 -13.80 -7.67
CA ASP A 166 -5.33 -14.27 -8.86
C ASP A 166 -4.51 -13.17 -9.57
N LEU A 167 -4.33 -12.01 -8.91
CA LEU A 167 -3.60 -10.84 -9.44
C LEU A 167 -2.18 -11.10 -9.96
N TYR A 168 -1.48 -12.12 -9.47
CA TYR A 168 -0.18 -12.51 -10.01
C TYR A 168 0.03 -14.02 -9.89
N ARG A 169 0.88 -14.58 -10.76
CA ARG A 169 1.24 -16.00 -10.70
C ARG A 169 2.11 -16.26 -9.48
N ARG A 170 1.60 -17.04 -8.52
CA ARG A 170 2.39 -17.53 -7.38
C ARG A 170 3.59 -18.34 -7.86
N TRP A 171 4.74 -18.12 -7.22
CA TRP A 171 5.95 -18.90 -7.48
C TRP A 171 5.74 -20.38 -7.15
N ARG A 172 6.03 -21.27 -8.10
CA ARG A 172 5.91 -22.74 -7.95
C ARG A 172 7.25 -23.48 -8.10
N GLY A 173 8.38 -22.77 -8.04
CA GLY A 173 9.71 -23.37 -8.20
C GLY A 173 10.17 -23.56 -9.64
N GLU A 174 9.34 -23.23 -10.62
CA GLU A 174 9.72 -23.17 -12.04
C GLU A 174 10.16 -21.74 -12.36
N VAL A 175 11.39 -21.57 -12.85
CA VAL A 175 11.85 -20.31 -13.44
C VAL A 175 11.23 -20.23 -14.83
N PRO A 176 10.27 -19.33 -15.12
CA PRO A 176 9.84 -19.14 -16.48
C PRO A 176 11.03 -18.58 -17.26
N THR A 177 11.31 -19.13 -18.43
CA THR A 177 12.27 -18.51 -19.36
C THR A 177 11.83 -17.08 -19.61
N GLN A 178 12.66 -16.12 -19.21
CA GLN A 178 12.45 -14.70 -19.51
C GLN A 178 12.36 -14.58 -21.04
N PRO A 179 11.31 -13.95 -21.58
CA PRO A 179 11.18 -13.80 -23.02
C PRO A 179 12.33 -12.97 -23.59
N SER A 180 12.77 -13.31 -24.81
CA SER A 180 13.78 -12.55 -25.55
C SER A 180 13.42 -11.06 -25.73
N TYR A 181 12.13 -10.71 -25.66
CA TYR A 181 11.68 -9.32 -25.81
C TYR A 181 12.16 -8.38 -24.70
N LEU A 182 12.49 -8.86 -23.48
CA LEU A 182 12.91 -7.94 -22.41
C LEU A 182 14.27 -7.32 -22.75
N CYS A 183 15.14 -8.11 -23.37
CA CYS A 183 16.40 -7.63 -23.91
C CYS A 183 16.18 -6.61 -25.02
N VAL A 184 15.24 -6.89 -25.93
CA VAL A 184 14.89 -5.95 -27.01
C VAL A 184 14.30 -4.66 -26.44
N GLN A 185 13.45 -4.73 -25.40
CA GLN A 185 12.86 -3.55 -24.77
C GLN A 185 13.89 -2.69 -24.03
N LEU A 186 14.84 -3.31 -23.33
CA LEU A 186 15.82 -2.58 -22.51
C LEU A 186 17.04 -2.13 -23.30
N PHE A 187 17.49 -2.92 -24.28
CA PHE A 187 18.77 -2.73 -24.97
C PHE A 187 18.62 -2.63 -26.50
N GLY A 188 17.40 -2.70 -27.04
CA GLY A 188 17.15 -2.59 -28.47
C GLY A 188 17.65 -3.77 -29.32
N SER A 189 18.11 -4.85 -28.68
CA SER A 189 18.68 -6.03 -29.34
C SER A 189 18.36 -7.30 -28.56
N GLU A 190 18.44 -8.46 -29.23
CA GLU A 190 18.36 -9.74 -28.52
C GLU A 190 19.60 -9.92 -27.63
N CYS A 191 19.42 -10.49 -26.43
CA CYS A 191 20.55 -10.95 -25.63
C CYS A 191 21.04 -12.28 -26.22
N SER A 192 21.86 -12.21 -27.27
CA SER A 192 22.61 -13.34 -27.82
C SER A 192 23.97 -13.46 -27.14
#